data_AF-A0AB37KRH7-F1
#
_entry.id   AF-A0AB37KRH7-F1
#
_cell.length_a   1.000
_cell.length_b   1.000
_cell.length_c   1.000
_cell.angle_alpha   90.00
_cell.angle_beta   90.00
_cell.angle_gamma   90.00
#
_symmetry.space_group_name_H-M   'P 1'
#
loop_
_entity.id
_entity.type
_entity.pdbx_description
1 polymer ?
#
loop_
_entity_poly.entity_id
_entity_poly.type
_entity_poly.pdbx_seq_one_letter_code
_entity_poly.pdbx_strand_id
1 'polypeptide(L)'
;MEENKTYIAIDLKSFYASVECRERNRDPLTTNLVVADPSRTEKTICLAVSPSLKAYGIPGRARLFEVVQKVREANNIRRRNIPDHHFTGASDDSTKLSADPALQLDYIIAPPCMALYMEYSTRIYDIYLKYIAPEDIHIYSVDEVFMDVTSYLNVYHMTARELAMMMIRDVLKTTGITATAGIGTNLYLCKIAMDIVAKHIEPDEDGVRIAELDEMAYRRKLWSHKPITDFWRVGQGYAKKLAEYGLYTMGDVARCSVGKTNELYNEDLLYKLFGINAELLIDHAWGYEPCTMEQIKAYKPETNSICTGQVLHCPYDFDKTRLVVKEMTDLMSLDLVDKGLVTDQIVLTIGYDIDNLTDLARRKKYKGAVTTDRYGRKVPKHAHGTINLKRQTSSTQMLMDAVMELYDRIVDKDLLIRRINITANKLVDEHTVTNDDAYEQLDFFTDYEAVKKQREKEEADLERERHMQEAMLNIKKKYGKNAILKGMNLQEGATAKDRNAQIGGHKA
;
A
#
# COMPACT_ATOMS: atom_id res chain seq x y z
N MET A 1 8.12 -30.26 -25.46
CA MET A 1 9.11 -29.25 -25.03
C MET A 1 8.35 -28.31 -24.14
N GLU A 2 8.75 -28.16 -22.87
CA GLU A 2 8.22 -27.08 -22.04
C GLU A 2 8.48 -25.76 -22.78
N GLU A 3 7.42 -24.99 -23.04
CA GLU A 3 7.54 -23.68 -23.67
C GLU A 3 8.26 -22.77 -22.67
N ASN A 4 9.40 -22.19 -23.07
CA ASN A 4 10.15 -21.30 -22.20
C ASN A 4 9.30 -20.07 -21.89
N LYS A 5 8.77 -20.01 -20.68
CA LYS A 5 7.93 -18.92 -20.21
C LYS A 5 8.69 -17.60 -20.26
N THR A 6 8.00 -16.54 -20.66
CA THR A 6 8.53 -15.18 -20.72
C THR A 6 7.52 -14.20 -20.12
N TYR A 7 7.95 -13.48 -19.10
CA TYR A 7 7.15 -12.50 -18.40
C TYR A 7 7.73 -11.09 -18.56
N ILE A 8 6.85 -10.09 -18.59
CA ILE A 8 7.20 -8.67 -18.59
C ILE A 8 6.60 -8.03 -17.35
N ALA A 9 7.41 -7.29 -16.59
CA ALA A 9 6.94 -6.32 -15.60
C ALA A 9 7.13 -4.91 -16.17
N ILE A 10 6.13 -4.04 -16.04
CA ILE A 10 6.21 -2.63 -16.46
C ILE A 10 5.83 -1.74 -15.27
N ASP A 11 6.70 -0.80 -14.93
CA ASP A 11 6.53 0.22 -13.86
C ASP A 11 6.61 1.63 -14.44
N LEU A 12 5.59 2.45 -14.20
CA LEU A 12 5.53 3.82 -14.72
C LEU A 12 6.49 4.74 -13.95
N LYS A 13 7.25 5.55 -14.69
CA LYS A 13 8.34 6.33 -14.09
C LYS A 13 7.78 7.43 -13.18
N SER A 14 7.98 7.30 -11.86
CA SER A 14 7.55 8.30 -10.86
C SER A 14 6.09 8.74 -11.04
N PHE A 15 5.20 7.75 -11.21
CA PHE A 15 3.86 7.91 -11.77
C PHE A 15 3.10 9.17 -11.35
N TYR A 16 2.86 9.39 -10.04
CA TYR A 16 2.10 10.56 -9.60
C TYR A 16 2.76 11.89 -9.98
N ALA A 17 4.09 11.99 -9.89
CA ALA A 17 4.80 13.20 -10.29
C ALA A 17 4.71 13.41 -11.81
N SER A 18 4.77 12.33 -12.59
CA SER A 18 4.64 12.38 -14.04
C SER A 18 3.25 12.83 -14.47
N VAL A 19 2.18 12.30 -13.86
CA VAL A 19 0.81 12.76 -14.10
C VAL A 19 0.67 14.25 -13.78
N GLU A 20 1.14 14.69 -12.62
CA GLU A 20 1.06 16.11 -12.22
C GLU A 20 1.88 17.04 -13.14
N CYS A 21 3.01 16.57 -13.69
CA CYS A 21 3.75 17.30 -14.73
C CYS A 21 2.92 17.41 -16.02
N ARG A 22 2.33 16.32 -16.48
CA ARG A 22 1.51 16.31 -17.72
C ARG A 22 0.32 17.24 -17.63
N GLU A 23 -0.43 17.21 -16.53
CA GLU A 23 -1.57 18.12 -16.31
C GLU A 23 -1.14 19.61 -16.22
N ARG A 24 0.13 19.88 -15.94
CA ARG A 24 0.69 21.25 -15.93
C ARG A 24 1.36 21.64 -17.23
N ASN A 25 1.22 20.85 -18.29
CA ASN A 25 1.92 21.04 -19.56
C ASN A 25 3.46 21.12 -19.39
N ARG A 26 3.98 20.30 -18.48
CA ARG A 26 5.41 20.17 -18.18
C ARG A 26 5.93 18.80 -18.59
N ASP A 27 7.22 18.72 -18.87
CA ASP A 27 7.88 17.45 -19.19
C ASP A 27 8.19 16.66 -17.90
N PRO A 28 7.65 15.44 -17.73
CA PRO A 28 7.90 14.60 -16.57
C PRO A 28 9.37 14.27 -16.29
N LEU A 29 10.24 14.26 -17.30
CA LEU A 29 11.63 13.85 -17.16
C LEU A 29 12.55 14.98 -16.69
N THR A 30 12.22 16.23 -17.04
CA THR A 30 13.07 17.39 -16.80
C THR A 30 12.55 18.29 -15.67
N THR A 31 11.25 18.27 -15.41
CA THR A 31 10.62 19.18 -14.43
C THR A 31 10.82 18.70 -12.99
N ASN A 32 11.43 19.55 -12.16
CA ASN A 32 11.58 19.35 -10.72
C ASN A 32 10.22 19.56 -10.04
N LEU A 33 9.55 18.45 -9.74
CA LEU A 33 8.26 18.42 -9.06
C LEU A 33 8.25 17.40 -7.91
N VAL A 34 7.51 17.73 -6.85
CA VAL A 34 7.18 16.83 -5.74
C VAL A 34 5.67 16.80 -5.51
N VAL A 35 5.13 15.61 -5.26
CA VAL A 35 3.72 15.41 -4.93
C VAL A 35 3.57 15.34 -3.42
N ALA A 36 3.08 16.41 -2.80
CA ALA A 36 2.91 16.53 -1.36
C ALA A 36 1.79 17.52 -1.03
N ASP A 37 1.18 17.41 0.14
CA ASP A 37 0.16 18.35 0.61
C ASP A 37 0.80 19.50 1.41
N PRO A 38 1.00 20.70 0.82
CA PRO A 38 1.66 21.82 1.50
C PRO A 38 0.77 22.48 2.56
N SER A 39 -0.54 22.17 2.61
CA SER A 39 -1.41 22.68 3.67
C SER A 39 -1.15 22.01 5.02
N ARG A 40 -0.42 20.88 5.01
CA ARG A 40 0.07 20.19 6.21
C ARG A 40 1.46 20.69 6.57
N THR A 41 1.98 20.24 7.71
CA THR A 41 3.38 20.52 8.08
C THR A 41 4.37 19.93 7.07
N GLU A 42 5.59 20.47 7.01
CA GLU A 42 6.68 19.92 6.20
C GLU A 42 7.10 18.48 6.60
N LYS A 43 6.60 17.97 7.73
CA LYS A 43 6.71 16.56 8.10
C LYS A 43 5.77 15.67 7.28
N THR A 44 4.98 16.21 6.36
CA THR A 44 4.13 15.43 5.45
C THR A 44 4.96 14.51 4.55
N ILE A 45 4.36 13.40 4.11
CA ILE A 45 4.98 12.46 3.19
C ILE A 45 4.86 13.02 1.78
N CYS A 46 5.95 12.96 1.01
CA CYS A 46 5.89 13.14 -0.43
C CYS A 46 5.49 11.79 -1.06
N LEU A 47 4.38 11.77 -1.78
CA LEU A 47 3.90 10.56 -2.45
C LEU A 47 4.77 10.18 -3.64
N ALA A 48 5.28 11.18 -4.36
CA ALA A 48 6.21 11.00 -5.44
C ALA A 48 7.16 12.19 -5.55
N VAL A 49 8.34 11.92 -6.10
CA VAL A 49 9.36 12.89 -6.46
C VAL A 49 9.70 12.63 -7.92
N SER A 50 9.71 13.69 -8.73
CA SER A 50 10.09 13.64 -10.15
C SER A 50 11.50 13.06 -10.36
N PRO A 51 11.78 12.45 -11.53
CA PRO A 51 13.11 11.92 -11.87
C PRO A 51 14.23 12.96 -11.77
N SER A 52 14.01 14.17 -12.28
CA SER A 52 15.00 15.25 -12.22
C SER A 52 15.32 15.67 -10.78
N LEU A 53 14.31 15.77 -9.92
CA LEU A 53 14.53 16.16 -8.53
C LEU A 53 15.21 15.04 -7.71
N LYS A 54 14.96 13.76 -8.06
CA LYS A 54 15.68 12.61 -7.48
C LYS A 54 17.19 12.65 -7.78
N ALA A 55 17.62 13.26 -8.89
CA ALA A 55 19.03 13.37 -9.25
C ALA A 55 19.85 14.17 -8.21
N TYR A 56 19.20 14.99 -7.37
CA TYR A 56 19.82 15.69 -6.24
C TYR A 56 19.94 14.84 -4.97
N GLY A 57 19.74 13.52 -5.07
CA GLY A 57 19.84 12.58 -3.93
C GLY A 57 18.61 12.56 -3.02
N ILE A 58 17.46 13.03 -3.52
CA ILE A 58 16.19 12.98 -2.79
C ILE A 58 15.56 11.58 -2.97
N PRO A 59 15.22 10.87 -1.88
CA PRO A 59 14.62 9.55 -1.99
C PRO A 59 13.19 9.64 -2.53
N GLY A 60 12.73 8.58 -3.20
CA GLY A 60 11.38 8.54 -3.80
C GLY A 60 10.23 8.65 -2.79
N ARG A 61 10.47 8.34 -1.51
CA ARG A 61 9.51 8.46 -0.40
C ARG A 61 10.07 9.36 0.71
N ALA A 62 10.45 10.58 0.35
CA ALA A 62 10.93 11.60 1.28
C ALA A 62 9.79 12.24 2.10
N ARG A 63 10.15 12.92 3.18
CA ARG A 63 9.33 13.96 3.80
C ARG A 63 9.60 15.31 3.13
N LEU A 64 8.62 16.22 3.14
CA LEU A 64 8.77 17.51 2.46
C LEU A 64 9.95 18.32 2.98
N PHE A 65 10.23 18.29 4.29
CA PHE A 65 11.41 18.97 4.86
C PHE A 65 12.74 18.43 4.32
N GLU A 66 12.82 17.13 3.97
CA GLU A 66 14.04 16.53 3.40
C GLU A 66 14.27 17.06 1.97
N VAL A 67 13.19 17.27 1.21
CA VAL A 67 13.23 17.91 -0.11
C VAL A 67 13.73 19.35 0.02
N VAL A 68 13.13 20.14 0.92
CA VAL A 68 13.53 21.55 1.19
C VAL A 68 15.01 21.62 1.55
N GLN A 69 15.47 20.72 2.44
CA GLN A 69 16.87 20.68 2.85
C GLN A 69 17.80 20.35 1.69
N LYS A 70 17.50 19.31 0.90
CA LYS A 70 18.32 18.89 -0.24
C LYS A 70 18.39 19.94 -1.34
N VAL A 71 17.28 20.60 -1.63
CA VAL A 71 17.24 21.72 -2.59
C VAL A 71 18.08 22.89 -2.09
N ARG A 72 18.02 23.20 -0.79
CA ARG A 72 18.86 24.25 -0.19
C ARG A 72 20.35 23.89 -0.27
N GLU A 73 20.72 22.63 -0.01
CA GLU A 73 22.08 22.13 -0.17
C GLU A 73 22.57 22.27 -1.62
N ALA A 74 21.76 21.86 -2.59
CA ALA A 74 22.07 21.99 -4.02
C ALA A 74 22.24 23.46 -4.44
N ASN A 75 21.35 24.34 -3.99
CA ASN A 75 21.45 25.78 -4.25
C ASN A 75 22.68 26.41 -3.59
N ASN A 76 23.08 25.99 -2.39
CA ASN A 76 24.31 26.48 -1.78
C ASN A 76 25.55 26.12 -2.61
N ILE A 77 25.59 24.92 -3.19
CA ILE A 77 26.67 24.50 -4.08
C ILE A 77 26.64 25.33 -5.37
N ARG A 78 25.49 25.44 -6.03
CA ARG A 78 25.34 26.25 -7.26
C ARG A 78 25.79 27.69 -7.03
N ARG A 79 25.35 28.32 -5.94
CA ARG A 79 25.71 29.71 -5.59
C ARG A 79 27.23 29.90 -5.40
N ARG A 80 27.92 28.92 -4.83
CA ARG A 80 29.39 28.99 -4.67
C ARG A 80 30.14 28.96 -6.00
N ASN A 81 29.55 28.35 -7.02
CA ASN A 81 30.16 28.23 -8.35
C ASN A 81 29.89 29.45 -9.25
N ILE A 82 29.03 30.38 -8.82
CA ILE A 82 28.77 31.64 -9.54
C ILE A 82 29.80 32.68 -9.09
N PRO A 83 30.49 33.38 -10.01
CA PRO A 83 31.50 34.40 -9.67
C PRO A 83 31.01 35.47 -8.69
N ASP A 84 29.79 35.97 -8.87
CA ASP A 84 29.19 37.02 -8.01
C ASP A 84 28.35 36.45 -6.85
N HIS A 85 28.32 35.12 -6.70
CA HIS A 85 27.53 34.41 -5.68
C HIS A 85 26.03 34.80 -5.61
N HIS A 86 25.48 35.30 -6.71
CA HIS A 86 24.09 35.73 -6.83
C HIS A 86 23.38 35.01 -7.98
N PHE A 87 22.13 34.62 -7.77
CA PHE A 87 21.32 33.97 -8.81
C PHE A 87 20.64 35.03 -9.69
N THR A 88 20.62 34.82 -11.00
CA THR A 88 19.95 35.71 -11.97
C THR A 88 18.46 35.41 -12.11
N GLY A 89 18.02 34.24 -11.64
CA GLY A 89 16.63 33.79 -11.69
C GLY A 89 16.47 32.41 -11.06
N ALA A 90 15.31 31.80 -11.27
CA ALA A 90 14.99 30.46 -10.78
C ALA A 90 14.34 29.63 -11.88
N SER A 91 14.54 28.31 -11.85
CA SER A 91 13.93 27.39 -12.82
C SER A 91 13.58 26.06 -12.16
N ASP A 92 12.39 25.57 -12.47
CA ASP A 92 11.95 24.21 -12.15
C ASP A 92 12.45 23.17 -13.18
N ASP A 93 12.97 23.59 -14.33
CA ASP A 93 13.39 22.70 -15.42
C ASP A 93 14.89 22.37 -15.35
N SER A 94 15.25 21.08 -15.29
CA SER A 94 16.63 20.60 -15.19
C SER A 94 17.49 20.93 -16.40
N THR A 95 16.91 21.02 -17.61
CA THR A 95 17.66 21.37 -18.84
C THR A 95 18.12 22.82 -18.78
N LYS A 96 17.22 23.73 -18.38
CA LYS A 96 17.54 25.16 -18.17
C LYS A 96 18.56 25.35 -17.05
N LEU A 97 18.41 24.61 -15.94
CA LEU A 97 19.37 24.66 -14.83
C LEU A 97 20.76 24.12 -15.19
N SER A 98 20.85 23.22 -16.17
CA SER A 98 22.12 22.67 -16.66
C SER A 98 22.76 23.62 -17.68
N ALA A 99 21.95 24.30 -18.50
CA ALA A 99 22.40 25.30 -19.47
C ALA A 99 22.88 26.60 -18.80
N ASP A 100 22.21 27.03 -17.72
CA ASP A 100 22.55 28.25 -16.98
C ASP A 100 22.85 27.95 -15.49
N PRO A 101 24.15 27.91 -15.11
CA PRO A 101 24.57 27.75 -13.71
C PRO A 101 24.12 28.88 -12.77
N ALA A 102 23.80 30.06 -13.30
CA ALA A 102 23.35 31.22 -12.53
C ALA A 102 21.88 31.15 -12.12
N LEU A 103 21.13 30.14 -12.57
CA LEU A 103 19.76 29.90 -12.13
C LEU A 103 19.74 29.11 -10.81
N GLN A 104 18.86 29.55 -9.91
CA GLN A 104 18.48 28.83 -8.69
C GLN A 104 17.62 27.62 -9.05
N LEU A 105 17.91 26.46 -8.46
CA LEU A 105 17.02 25.30 -8.48
C LEU A 105 15.75 25.63 -7.72
N ASP A 106 14.63 25.62 -8.44
CA ASP A 106 13.29 25.69 -7.90
C ASP A 106 12.55 24.38 -8.15
N TYR A 107 11.40 24.18 -7.50
CA TYR A 107 10.58 23.00 -7.69
C TYR A 107 9.10 23.25 -7.42
N ILE A 108 8.26 22.49 -8.10
CA ILE A 108 6.79 22.57 -7.96
C ILE A 108 6.33 21.61 -6.86
N ILE A 109 5.47 22.09 -5.96
CA ILE A 109 4.73 21.23 -5.02
C ILE A 109 3.31 21.04 -5.56
N ALA A 110 2.99 19.82 -5.96
CA ALA A 110 1.67 19.43 -6.43
C ALA A 110 0.88 18.72 -5.32
N PRO A 111 -0.33 19.19 -4.96
CA PRO A 111 -1.18 18.46 -4.02
C PRO A 111 -1.62 17.13 -4.65
N PRO A 112 -1.65 16.01 -3.90
CA PRO A 112 -2.11 14.73 -4.42
C PRO A 112 -3.56 14.76 -4.92
N CYS A 113 -3.81 14.26 -6.14
CA CYS A 113 -5.14 14.06 -6.71
C CYS A 113 -5.35 12.58 -7.09
N MET A 114 -5.93 11.80 -6.18
CA MET A 114 -6.00 10.35 -6.35
C MET A 114 -6.99 9.90 -7.42
N ALA A 115 -8.12 10.61 -7.61
CA ALA A 115 -9.07 10.28 -8.67
C ALA A 115 -8.40 10.38 -10.06
N LEU A 116 -7.68 11.48 -10.31
CA LEU A 116 -6.91 11.69 -11.53
C LEU A 116 -5.87 10.59 -11.76
N TYR A 117 -5.15 10.17 -10.73
CA TYR A 117 -4.17 9.09 -10.87
C TYR A 117 -4.82 7.76 -11.24
N MET A 118 -6.01 7.46 -10.71
CA MET A 118 -6.77 6.27 -11.10
C MET A 118 -7.25 6.37 -12.55
N GLU A 119 -7.70 7.53 -13.01
CA GLU A 119 -8.08 7.74 -14.42
C GLU A 119 -6.92 7.50 -15.39
N TYR A 120 -5.73 8.00 -15.06
CA TYR A 120 -4.51 7.73 -15.84
C TYR A 120 -4.14 6.24 -15.81
N SER A 121 -4.21 5.60 -14.64
CA SER A 121 -3.94 4.16 -14.49
C SER A 121 -4.87 3.32 -15.36
N THR A 122 -6.19 3.59 -15.31
CA THR A 122 -7.18 2.91 -16.15
C THR A 122 -6.88 3.12 -17.64
N ARG A 123 -6.59 4.36 -18.07
CA ARG A 123 -6.25 4.64 -19.47
C ARG A 123 -5.01 3.87 -19.94
N ILE A 124 -4.00 3.73 -19.08
CA ILE A 124 -2.78 2.98 -19.38
C ILE A 124 -3.07 1.48 -19.42
N TYR A 125 -3.89 0.98 -18.50
CA TYR A 125 -4.32 -0.42 -18.54
C TYR A 125 -5.09 -0.76 -19.82
N ASP A 126 -5.99 0.13 -20.27
CA ASP A 126 -6.70 -0.02 -21.54
C ASP A 126 -5.76 -0.09 -22.74
N ILE A 127 -4.57 0.54 -22.66
CA ILE A 127 -3.53 0.40 -23.69
C ILE A 127 -2.96 -1.02 -23.68
N TYR A 128 -2.62 -1.55 -22.50
CA TYR A 128 -2.10 -2.93 -22.39
C TYR A 128 -3.10 -3.96 -22.89
N LEU A 129 -4.40 -3.76 -22.64
CA LEU A 129 -5.48 -4.63 -23.14
C LEU A 129 -5.59 -4.69 -24.67
N LYS A 130 -5.00 -3.75 -25.41
CA LYS A 130 -4.90 -3.85 -26.88
C LYS A 130 -3.94 -4.95 -27.33
N TYR A 131 -2.99 -5.32 -26.47
CA TYR A 131 -1.86 -6.19 -26.81
C TYR A 131 -1.96 -7.56 -26.15
N ILE A 132 -2.33 -7.59 -24.87
CA ILE A 132 -2.32 -8.76 -24.00
C ILE A 132 -3.72 -8.95 -23.39
N ALA A 133 -4.19 -10.19 -23.34
CA ALA A 133 -5.51 -10.49 -22.81
C ALA A 133 -5.56 -10.36 -21.27
N PRO A 134 -6.71 -10.00 -20.67
CA PRO A 134 -6.83 -9.73 -19.23
C PRO A 134 -6.40 -10.89 -18.30
N GLU A 135 -6.48 -12.13 -18.79
CA GLU A 135 -6.13 -13.35 -18.07
C GLU A 135 -4.63 -13.46 -17.88
N ASP A 136 -3.86 -12.88 -18.81
CA ASP A 136 -2.40 -12.88 -18.83
C ASP A 136 -1.78 -11.62 -18.19
N ILE A 137 -2.60 -10.67 -17.70
CA ILE A 137 -2.13 -9.46 -17.01
C ILE A 137 -2.50 -9.49 -15.53
N HIS A 138 -1.53 -9.29 -14.64
CA HIS A 138 -1.76 -9.03 -13.23
C HIS A 138 -1.42 -7.58 -12.87
N ILE A 139 -2.42 -6.83 -12.40
CA ILE A 139 -2.24 -5.47 -11.87
C ILE A 139 -1.64 -5.59 -10.47
N TYR A 140 -0.37 -5.18 -10.33
CA TYR A 140 0.34 -5.23 -9.05
C TYR A 140 0.10 -3.98 -8.21
N SER A 141 0.08 -2.81 -8.86
CA SER A 141 -0.25 -1.52 -8.27
C SER A 141 -0.92 -0.60 -9.30
N VAL A 142 -1.19 0.65 -8.90
CA VAL A 142 -1.75 1.69 -9.80
C VAL A 142 -0.81 1.99 -10.98
N ASP A 143 0.49 1.76 -10.82
CA ASP A 143 1.53 2.07 -11.79
C ASP A 143 2.34 0.87 -12.27
N GLU A 144 2.03 -0.34 -11.79
CA GLU A 144 2.82 -1.54 -12.04
C GLU A 144 1.97 -2.73 -12.46
N VAL A 145 2.40 -3.42 -13.52
CA VAL A 145 1.74 -4.61 -14.06
C VAL A 145 2.74 -5.72 -14.38
N PHE A 146 2.30 -6.96 -14.22
CA PHE A 146 2.97 -8.17 -14.71
C PHE A 146 2.17 -8.76 -15.86
N MET A 147 2.87 -9.30 -16.86
CA MET A 147 2.25 -9.93 -18.03
C MET A 147 2.96 -11.24 -18.36
N ASP A 148 2.21 -12.33 -18.57
CA ASP A 148 2.72 -13.51 -19.29
C ASP A 148 2.61 -13.22 -20.79
N VAL A 149 3.75 -13.04 -21.47
CA VAL A 149 3.77 -12.71 -22.90
C VAL A 149 4.16 -13.90 -23.77
N THR A 150 4.34 -15.08 -23.18
CA THR A 150 4.93 -16.27 -23.82
C THR A 150 4.28 -16.56 -25.18
N SER A 151 2.95 -16.70 -25.21
CA SER A 151 2.21 -17.05 -26.42
C SER A 151 2.11 -15.89 -27.43
N TYR A 152 2.32 -14.64 -26.99
CA TYR A 152 2.16 -13.44 -27.80
C TYR A 152 3.40 -13.15 -28.65
N LEU A 153 4.60 -13.56 -28.21
CA LEU A 153 5.84 -13.32 -28.95
C LEU A 153 5.79 -13.90 -30.37
N ASN A 154 5.27 -15.12 -30.50
CA ASN A 154 5.11 -15.80 -31.79
C ASN A 154 4.02 -15.16 -32.65
N VAL A 155 2.93 -14.66 -32.04
CA VAL A 155 1.82 -14.00 -32.74
C VAL A 155 2.25 -12.66 -33.33
N TYR A 156 2.99 -11.86 -32.57
CA TYR A 156 3.50 -10.56 -33.03
C TYR A 156 4.77 -10.66 -33.88
N HIS A 157 5.41 -11.84 -33.93
CA HIS A 157 6.73 -12.03 -34.53
C HIS A 157 7.77 -11.05 -33.96
N MET A 158 7.72 -10.84 -32.65
CA MET A 158 8.56 -9.89 -31.92
C MET A 158 9.28 -10.59 -30.77
N THR A 159 10.48 -10.11 -30.46
CA THR A 159 11.12 -10.40 -29.18
C THR A 159 10.35 -9.76 -28.03
N ALA A 160 10.51 -10.27 -26.81
CA ALA A 160 9.89 -9.68 -25.63
C ALA A 160 10.30 -8.21 -25.44
N ARG A 161 11.54 -7.86 -25.78
CA ARG A 161 12.05 -6.48 -25.73
C ARG A 161 11.33 -5.56 -26.71
N GLU A 162 11.09 -6.02 -27.94
CA GLU A 162 10.36 -5.27 -28.95
C GLU A 162 8.90 -5.08 -28.55
N LEU A 163 8.24 -6.14 -28.05
CA LEU A 163 6.86 -6.06 -27.57
C LEU A 163 6.72 -5.12 -26.37
N ALA A 164 7.64 -5.20 -25.40
CA ALA A 164 7.72 -4.26 -24.27
C ALA A 164 7.83 -2.81 -24.76
N MET A 165 8.80 -2.55 -25.65
CA MET A 165 9.02 -1.22 -26.22
C MET A 165 7.80 -0.71 -26.99
N MET A 166 7.11 -1.58 -27.73
CA MET A 166 5.89 -1.23 -28.44
C MET A 166 4.79 -0.75 -27.50
N MET A 167 4.52 -1.50 -26.42
CA MET A 167 3.54 -1.12 -25.40
C MET A 167 3.92 0.19 -24.69
N ILE A 168 5.18 0.33 -24.27
CA ILE A 168 5.65 1.53 -23.57
C ILE A 168 5.55 2.77 -24.46
N ARG A 169 5.89 2.65 -25.76
CA ARG A 169 5.73 3.77 -26.70
C ARG A 169 4.28 4.14 -26.95
N ASP A 170 3.33 3.20 -26.95
CA ASP A 170 1.90 3.54 -27.04
C ASP A 170 1.44 4.27 -25.76
N VAL A 171 1.89 3.82 -24.58
CA VAL A 171 1.67 4.51 -23.31
C VAL A 171 2.23 5.94 -23.35
N LEU A 172 3.49 6.11 -23.77
CA LEU A 172 4.14 7.41 -23.87
C LEU A 172 3.42 8.32 -24.87
N LYS A 173 3.05 7.82 -26.04
CA LYS A 173 2.33 8.59 -27.07
C LYS A 173 0.96 9.04 -26.58
N THR A 174 0.25 8.18 -25.86
CA THR A 174 -1.13 8.43 -25.44
C THR A 174 -1.21 9.29 -24.17
N THR A 175 -0.26 9.13 -23.25
CA THR A 175 -0.32 9.76 -21.91
C THR A 175 0.80 10.75 -21.64
N GLY A 176 1.90 10.70 -22.41
CA GLY A 176 3.12 11.44 -22.14
C GLY A 176 3.94 10.90 -20.96
N ILE A 177 3.62 9.70 -20.46
CA ILE A 177 4.30 9.05 -19.35
C ILE A 177 5.15 7.91 -19.88
N THR A 178 6.43 7.89 -19.50
CA THR A 178 7.35 6.80 -19.83
C THR A 178 7.39 5.75 -18.73
N ALA A 179 7.96 4.58 -19.02
CA ALA A 179 8.01 3.44 -18.12
C ALA A 179 9.38 2.76 -18.11
N THR A 180 9.58 1.91 -17.12
CA THR A 180 10.69 0.95 -17.06
C THR A 180 10.11 -0.44 -17.15
N ALA A 181 10.77 -1.34 -17.88
CA ALA A 181 10.36 -2.73 -17.98
C ALA A 181 11.48 -3.69 -17.58
N GLY A 182 11.06 -4.81 -17.01
CA GLY A 182 11.91 -5.97 -16.79
C GLY A 182 11.32 -7.18 -17.49
N ILE A 183 12.19 -7.99 -18.08
CA ILE A 183 11.83 -9.22 -18.78
C ILE A 183 12.52 -10.37 -18.06
N GLY A 184 11.82 -11.47 -17.87
CA GLY A 184 12.43 -12.66 -17.27
C GLY A 184 11.67 -13.94 -17.55
N THR A 185 12.32 -15.06 -17.23
CA THR A 185 11.77 -16.41 -17.41
C THR A 185 10.68 -16.77 -16.39
N ASN A 186 10.58 -16.00 -15.31
CA ASN A 186 9.54 -16.10 -14.29
C ASN A 186 9.20 -14.71 -13.70
N LEU A 187 8.14 -14.64 -12.90
CA LEU A 187 7.64 -13.39 -12.31
C LEU A 187 8.66 -12.69 -11.40
N TYR A 188 9.46 -13.46 -10.64
CA TYR A 188 10.51 -12.89 -9.80
C TYR A 188 11.59 -12.23 -10.65
N LEU A 189 12.09 -12.91 -11.68
CA LEU A 189 13.18 -12.40 -12.51
C LEU A 189 12.79 -11.18 -13.32
N CYS A 190 11.56 -11.11 -13.87
CA CYS A 190 11.12 -9.90 -14.56
C CYS A 190 11.02 -8.71 -13.58
N LYS A 191 10.53 -8.93 -12.35
CA LYS A 191 10.50 -7.91 -11.29
C LYS A 191 11.90 -7.43 -10.93
N ILE A 192 12.84 -8.36 -10.69
CA ILE A 192 14.23 -8.01 -10.33
C ILE A 192 14.98 -7.33 -11.48
N ALA A 193 14.74 -7.76 -12.72
CA ALA A 193 15.28 -7.10 -13.89
C ALA A 193 14.86 -5.64 -13.92
N MET A 194 13.57 -5.36 -13.68
CA MET A 194 13.02 -4.00 -13.61
C MET A 194 13.55 -3.20 -12.41
N ASP A 195 13.48 -3.77 -11.21
CA ASP A 195 13.73 -3.05 -9.96
C ASP A 195 15.22 -2.81 -9.68
N ILE A 196 16.11 -3.69 -10.16
CA ILE A 196 17.55 -3.61 -9.87
C ILE A 196 18.34 -3.30 -11.14
N VAL A 197 18.23 -4.15 -12.16
CA VAL A 197 19.11 -4.07 -13.33
C VAL A 197 18.78 -2.85 -14.18
N ALA A 198 17.49 -2.63 -14.48
CA ALA A 198 17.07 -1.53 -15.34
C ALA A 198 17.44 -0.17 -14.77
N LYS A 199 17.49 0.01 -13.44
CA LYS A 199 17.89 1.28 -12.80
C LYS A 199 19.33 1.72 -13.12
N HIS A 200 20.19 0.78 -13.52
CA HIS A 200 21.59 1.04 -13.89
C HIS A 200 21.80 1.16 -15.41
N ILE A 201 20.72 1.07 -16.20
CA ILE A 201 20.76 1.25 -17.65
C ILE A 201 20.45 2.72 -17.96
N GLU A 202 21.25 3.30 -18.86
CA GLU A 202 20.97 4.64 -19.39
C GLU A 202 19.64 4.63 -20.15
N PRO A 203 18.75 5.61 -19.88
CA PRO A 203 17.50 5.69 -20.60
C PRO A 203 17.75 5.94 -22.09
N ASP A 204 16.87 5.45 -22.94
CA ASP A 204 16.85 5.86 -24.35
C ASP A 204 16.25 7.27 -24.53
N GLU A 205 16.09 7.70 -25.79
CA GLU A 205 15.53 9.01 -26.15
C GLU A 205 14.11 9.23 -25.59
N ASP A 206 13.34 8.16 -25.41
CA ASP A 206 11.97 8.15 -24.87
C ASP A 206 11.95 8.05 -23.33
N GLY A 207 13.13 8.02 -22.69
CA GLY A 207 13.28 7.86 -21.24
C GLY A 207 13.13 6.41 -20.74
N VAL A 208 12.99 5.45 -21.66
CA VAL A 208 12.66 4.05 -21.37
C VAL A 208 13.91 3.29 -20.92
N ARG A 209 13.72 2.38 -19.97
CA ARG A 209 14.75 1.44 -19.52
C ARG A 209 14.19 0.03 -19.57
N ILE A 210 14.88 -0.89 -20.24
CA ILE A 210 14.48 -2.30 -20.32
C ILE A 210 15.66 -3.17 -19.93
N ALA A 211 15.46 -4.09 -18.99
CA ALA A 211 16.44 -5.09 -18.59
C ALA A 211 15.87 -6.50 -18.67
N GLU A 212 16.75 -7.47 -18.82
CA GLU A 212 16.38 -8.88 -18.98
C GLU A 212 17.21 -9.76 -18.03
N LEU A 213 16.57 -10.75 -17.43
CA LEU A 213 17.20 -11.75 -16.56
C LEU A 213 16.62 -13.14 -16.79
N ASP A 214 17.51 -14.11 -17.01
CA ASP A 214 17.28 -15.52 -16.73
C ASP A 214 17.98 -15.90 -15.40
N GLU A 215 17.80 -17.14 -14.95
CA GLU A 215 18.32 -17.64 -13.69
C GLU A 215 19.85 -17.55 -13.63
N MET A 216 20.53 -17.81 -14.74
CA MET A 216 21.99 -17.80 -14.80
C MET A 216 22.56 -16.38 -14.81
N ALA A 217 21.94 -15.47 -15.56
CA ALA A 217 22.26 -14.06 -15.58
C ALA A 217 22.01 -13.42 -14.22
N TYR A 218 20.91 -13.79 -13.55
CA TYR A 218 20.62 -13.37 -12.18
C TYR A 218 21.75 -13.77 -11.22
N ARG A 219 22.14 -15.05 -11.19
CA ARG A 219 23.22 -15.54 -10.30
C ARG A 219 24.55 -14.84 -10.58
N ARG A 220 24.92 -14.70 -11.85
CA ARG A 220 26.18 -14.03 -12.25
C ARG A 220 26.21 -12.55 -11.88
N LYS A 221 25.10 -11.83 -12.06
CA LYS A 221 25.05 -10.37 -11.90
C LYS A 221 24.73 -9.95 -10.46
N LEU A 222 23.89 -10.68 -9.74
CA LEU A 222 23.21 -10.17 -8.54
C LEU A 222 23.50 -10.94 -7.25
N TRP A 223 24.19 -12.08 -7.26
CA TRP A 223 24.49 -12.79 -6.02
C TRP A 223 25.34 -11.98 -5.03
N SER A 224 26.17 -11.06 -5.50
CA SER A 224 26.98 -10.16 -4.65
C SER A 224 26.32 -8.80 -4.40
N HIS A 225 25.10 -8.57 -4.92
CA HIS A 225 24.42 -7.27 -4.84
C HIS A 225 24.14 -6.87 -3.38
N LYS A 226 24.34 -5.60 -3.09
CA LYS A 226 24.02 -4.98 -1.80
C LYS A 226 23.36 -3.61 -2.03
N PRO A 227 22.37 -3.23 -1.21
CA PRO A 227 21.82 -4.00 -0.08
C PRO A 227 20.87 -5.14 -0.52
N ILE A 228 20.78 -6.20 0.28
CA ILE A 228 19.82 -7.30 0.02
C ILE A 228 18.36 -6.85 0.05
N THR A 229 18.09 -5.67 0.61
CA THR A 229 16.74 -5.08 0.66
C THR A 229 16.23 -4.57 -0.68
N ASP A 230 17.07 -4.55 -1.71
CA ASP A 230 16.66 -4.21 -3.07
C ASP A 230 15.90 -5.36 -3.75
N PHE A 231 16.06 -6.58 -3.24
CA PHE A 231 15.35 -7.75 -3.77
C PHE A 231 13.90 -7.78 -3.28
N TRP A 232 13.01 -8.11 -4.21
CA TRP A 232 11.60 -8.26 -3.95
C TRP A 232 11.36 -9.20 -2.75
N ARG A 233 10.39 -8.84 -1.91
CA ARG A 233 10.05 -9.51 -0.63
C ARG A 233 11.09 -9.45 0.51
N VAL A 234 12.31 -8.96 0.29
CA VAL A 234 13.32 -8.82 1.35
C VAL A 234 13.25 -7.46 2.03
N GLY A 235 12.53 -7.39 3.15
CA GLY A 235 12.43 -6.17 3.97
C GLY A 235 13.58 -5.98 4.97
N GLN A 236 13.61 -4.82 5.63
CA GLN A 236 14.59 -4.49 6.69
C GLN A 236 14.63 -5.54 7.82
N GLY A 237 13.49 -6.16 8.15
CA GLY A 237 13.41 -7.23 9.14
C GLY A 237 14.17 -8.49 8.72
N TYR A 238 14.06 -8.88 7.43
CA TYR A 238 14.84 -9.99 6.87
C TYR A 238 16.32 -9.65 6.87
N ALA A 239 16.68 -8.48 6.34
CA ALA A 239 18.07 -8.04 6.27
C ALA A 239 18.74 -8.01 7.66
N LYS A 240 18.05 -7.51 8.69
CA LYS A 240 18.57 -7.51 10.06
C LYS A 240 18.78 -8.93 10.60
N LYS A 241 17.78 -9.81 10.46
CA LYS A 241 17.88 -11.21 10.91
C LYS A 241 19.01 -11.96 10.19
N LEU A 242 19.16 -11.77 8.88
CA LEU A 242 20.26 -12.37 8.10
C LEU A 242 21.63 -11.83 8.53
N ALA A 243 21.74 -10.51 8.74
CA ALA A 243 22.97 -9.86 9.16
C ALA A 243 23.46 -10.33 10.55
N GLU A 244 22.55 -10.69 11.47
CA GLU A 244 22.90 -11.30 12.77
C GLU A 244 23.67 -12.62 12.62
N TYR A 245 23.53 -13.29 11.46
CA TYR A 245 24.25 -14.52 11.09
C TYR A 245 25.30 -14.27 10.00
N GLY A 246 25.66 -13.02 9.70
CA GLY A 246 26.68 -12.70 8.70
C GLY A 246 26.26 -12.92 7.24
N LEU A 247 24.97 -13.09 6.96
CA LEU A 247 24.42 -13.21 5.62
C LEU A 247 23.97 -11.83 5.12
N TYR A 248 24.52 -11.35 4.01
CA TYR A 248 24.29 -9.98 3.52
C TYR A 248 23.82 -9.89 2.07
N THR A 249 23.81 -10.99 1.33
CA THR A 249 23.50 -11.04 -0.10
C THR A 249 22.68 -12.28 -0.45
N MET A 250 22.05 -12.29 -1.62
CA MET A 250 21.35 -13.48 -2.12
C MET A 250 22.31 -14.65 -2.35
N GLY A 251 23.57 -14.38 -2.72
CA GLY A 251 24.59 -15.42 -2.83
C GLY A 251 24.93 -16.08 -1.50
N ASP A 252 24.90 -15.32 -0.39
CA ASP A 252 25.09 -15.87 0.96
C ASP A 252 23.93 -16.80 1.34
N VAL A 253 22.70 -16.39 1.04
CA VAL A 253 21.50 -17.20 1.28
C VAL A 253 21.53 -18.48 0.44
N ALA A 254 21.82 -18.39 -0.86
CA ALA A 254 21.94 -19.55 -1.75
C ALA A 254 23.04 -20.51 -1.30
N ARG A 255 24.18 -19.99 -0.82
CA ARG A 255 25.25 -20.83 -0.25
C ARG A 255 24.82 -21.49 1.06
N CYS A 256 24.10 -20.77 1.91
CA CYS A 256 23.55 -21.30 3.15
C CYS A 256 22.56 -22.45 2.87
N SER A 257 21.72 -22.34 1.85
CA SER A 257 20.70 -23.35 1.54
C SER A 257 21.28 -24.70 1.09
N VAL A 258 22.51 -24.73 0.59
CA VAL A 258 23.17 -25.98 0.14
C VAL A 258 24.19 -26.53 1.15
N GLY A 259 24.32 -25.88 2.30
CA GLY A 259 25.21 -26.33 3.36
C GLY A 259 24.72 -27.61 4.04
N LYS A 260 25.65 -28.39 4.59
CA LYS A 260 25.32 -29.70 5.17
C LYS A 260 24.62 -29.55 6.52
N THR A 261 23.80 -30.53 6.90
CA THR A 261 23.05 -30.52 8.17
C THR A 261 23.93 -30.42 9.42
N ASN A 262 25.20 -30.79 9.34
CA ASN A 262 26.17 -30.66 10.43
C ASN A 262 26.96 -29.33 10.42
N GLU A 263 26.74 -28.47 9.45
CA GLU A 263 27.35 -27.14 9.34
C GLU A 263 26.42 -26.06 9.91
N LEU A 264 26.98 -24.94 10.36
CA LEU A 264 26.18 -23.81 10.89
C LEU A 264 25.28 -23.20 9.81
N TYR A 265 25.82 -23.03 8.61
CA TYR A 265 25.08 -22.52 7.46
C TYR A 265 24.50 -23.71 6.71
N ASN A 266 23.20 -23.91 6.86
CA ASN A 266 22.45 -24.95 6.18
C ASN A 266 21.02 -24.45 5.95
N GLU A 267 20.23 -25.25 5.24
CA GLU A 267 18.81 -24.95 5.00
C GLU A 267 18.01 -24.83 6.30
N ASP A 268 18.26 -25.70 7.29
CA ASP A 268 17.55 -25.71 8.58
C ASP A 268 17.68 -24.38 9.33
N LEU A 269 18.83 -23.70 9.23
CA LEU A 269 19.02 -22.37 9.80
C LEU A 269 18.02 -21.37 9.20
N LEU A 270 17.83 -21.37 7.88
CA LEU A 270 16.92 -20.45 7.20
C LEU A 270 15.47 -20.72 7.63
N TYR A 271 15.05 -21.98 7.70
CA TYR A 271 13.73 -22.37 8.22
C TYR A 271 13.56 -21.99 9.70
N LYS A 272 14.60 -22.10 10.53
CA LYS A 272 14.55 -21.65 11.93
C LYS A 272 14.34 -20.14 12.03
N LEU A 273 14.88 -19.35 11.10
CA LEU A 273 14.80 -17.88 11.12
C LEU A 273 13.48 -17.33 10.56
N PHE A 274 12.95 -17.97 9.51
CA PHE A 274 11.84 -17.45 8.70
C PHE A 274 10.62 -18.36 8.63
N GLY A 275 10.70 -19.57 9.20
CA GLY A 275 9.65 -20.59 9.08
C GLY A 275 9.45 -20.99 7.62
N ILE A 276 8.20 -21.22 7.23
CA ILE A 276 7.81 -21.60 5.86
C ILE A 276 8.26 -20.56 4.82
N ASN A 277 8.39 -19.28 5.19
CA ASN A 277 8.87 -18.24 4.26
C ASN A 277 10.34 -18.42 3.84
N ALA A 278 11.10 -19.30 4.51
CA ALA A 278 12.45 -19.63 4.10
C ALA A 278 12.50 -20.22 2.69
N GLU A 279 11.53 -21.05 2.32
CA GLU A 279 11.42 -21.67 1.00
C GLU A 279 11.45 -20.60 -0.12
N LEU A 280 10.58 -19.61 0.00
CA LEU A 280 10.49 -18.49 -0.94
C LEU A 280 11.79 -17.67 -1.01
N LEU A 281 12.44 -17.45 0.14
CA LEU A 281 13.72 -16.75 0.20
C LEU A 281 14.84 -17.56 -0.49
N ILE A 282 14.84 -18.88 -0.33
CA ILE A 282 15.81 -19.79 -0.95
C ILE A 282 15.57 -19.82 -2.46
N ASP A 283 14.33 -20.02 -2.92
CA ASP A 283 13.99 -20.04 -4.35
C ASP A 283 14.40 -18.74 -5.04
N HIS A 284 14.05 -17.59 -4.43
CA HIS A 284 14.45 -16.28 -4.93
C HIS A 284 15.97 -16.09 -4.91
N ALA A 285 16.70 -16.65 -3.94
CA ALA A 285 18.16 -16.64 -3.94
C ALA A 285 18.77 -17.44 -5.11
N TRP A 286 18.05 -18.42 -5.65
CA TRP A 286 18.43 -19.18 -6.84
C TRP A 286 17.85 -18.62 -8.16
N GLY A 287 17.00 -17.60 -8.07
CA GLY A 287 16.33 -16.97 -9.21
C GLY A 287 15.07 -17.71 -9.67
N TYR A 288 14.54 -18.62 -8.85
CA TYR A 288 13.37 -19.42 -9.16
C TYR A 288 12.10 -18.82 -8.56
N GLU A 289 11.00 -18.87 -9.33
CA GLU A 289 9.66 -18.52 -8.88
C GLU A 289 8.68 -19.41 -9.65
N PRO A 290 8.09 -20.44 -9.02
CA PRO A 290 7.20 -21.37 -9.70
C PRO A 290 5.80 -20.81 -9.96
N CYS A 291 5.41 -19.71 -9.30
CA CYS A 291 4.07 -19.15 -9.45
C CYS A 291 3.81 -18.68 -10.89
N THR A 292 2.72 -19.16 -11.48
CA THR A 292 2.28 -18.78 -12.83
C THR A 292 1.14 -17.77 -12.81
N MET A 293 0.94 -17.08 -13.94
CA MET A 293 -0.19 -16.16 -14.09
C MET A 293 -1.55 -16.86 -13.89
N GLU A 294 -1.69 -18.07 -14.42
CA GLU A 294 -2.87 -18.92 -14.22
C GLU A 294 -3.13 -19.18 -12.73
N GLN A 295 -2.09 -19.53 -11.97
CA GLN A 295 -2.22 -19.76 -10.53
C GLN A 295 -2.61 -18.49 -9.76
N ILE A 296 -2.08 -17.32 -10.15
CA ILE A 296 -2.49 -16.03 -9.58
C ILE A 296 -3.98 -15.79 -9.81
N LYS A 297 -4.48 -16.08 -11.01
CA LYS A 297 -5.90 -15.90 -11.37
C LYS A 297 -6.81 -16.93 -10.70
N ALA A 298 -6.32 -18.14 -10.48
CA ALA A 298 -7.05 -19.22 -9.83
C ALA A 298 -7.05 -19.12 -8.30
N TYR A 299 -6.16 -18.33 -7.70
CA TYR A 299 -6.01 -18.24 -6.25
C TYR A 299 -7.29 -17.74 -5.58
N LYS A 300 -7.76 -18.52 -4.59
CA LYS A 300 -8.87 -18.14 -3.71
C LYS A 300 -8.38 -18.24 -2.27
N PRO A 301 -8.37 -17.12 -1.52
CA PRO A 301 -7.99 -17.16 -0.11
C PRO A 301 -9.02 -17.95 0.70
N GLU A 302 -8.54 -18.66 1.72
CA GLU A 302 -9.41 -19.41 2.65
C GLU A 302 -10.34 -18.46 3.43
N THR A 303 -9.83 -17.29 3.81
CA THR A 303 -10.62 -16.25 4.48
C THR A 303 -10.29 -14.87 3.91
N ASN A 304 -11.31 -14.01 3.85
CA ASN A 304 -11.18 -12.61 3.46
C ASN A 304 -11.37 -11.69 4.65
N SER A 305 -10.85 -10.47 4.54
CA SER A 305 -11.06 -9.41 5.53
C SER A 305 -11.22 -8.06 4.85
N ILE A 306 -11.96 -7.16 5.50
CA ILE A 306 -12.08 -5.76 5.13
C ILE A 306 -11.54 -4.95 6.29
N CYS A 307 -10.58 -4.08 6.00
CA CYS A 307 -9.95 -3.24 7.00
C CYS A 307 -10.11 -1.76 6.67
N THR A 308 -10.27 -0.95 7.71
CA THR A 308 -10.27 0.50 7.64
C THR A 308 -9.32 1.04 8.69
N GLY A 309 -8.39 1.88 8.23
CA GLY A 309 -7.36 2.51 9.04
C GLY A 309 -7.42 4.02 8.97
N GLN A 310 -7.11 4.67 10.09
CA GLN A 310 -7.05 6.12 10.19
C GLN A 310 -5.89 6.56 11.09
N VAL A 311 -5.08 7.48 10.56
CA VAL A 311 -4.13 8.26 11.35
C VAL A 311 -4.74 9.64 11.56
N LEU A 312 -4.93 10.04 12.81
CA LEU A 312 -5.54 11.31 13.16
C LEU A 312 -4.57 12.48 12.89
N HIS A 313 -5.13 13.65 12.56
CA HIS A 313 -4.34 14.87 12.30
C HIS A 313 -3.66 15.40 13.57
N CYS A 314 -4.32 15.24 14.72
CA CYS A 314 -3.82 15.54 16.05
C CYS A 314 -4.17 14.39 17.02
N PRO A 315 -3.52 14.32 18.19
CA PRO A 315 -3.91 13.37 19.23
C PRO A 315 -5.34 13.62 19.71
N TYR A 316 -6.14 12.57 19.80
CA TYR A 316 -7.48 12.61 20.38
C TYR A 316 -7.50 11.98 21.77
N ASP A 317 -8.43 12.40 22.61
CA ASP A 317 -8.76 11.74 23.87
C ASP A 317 -9.64 10.49 23.64
N PHE A 318 -9.99 9.82 24.74
CA PHE A 318 -10.83 8.62 24.73
C PHE A 318 -12.20 8.87 24.09
N ASP A 319 -12.91 9.93 24.47
CA ASP A 319 -14.29 10.16 24.03
C ASP A 319 -14.36 10.60 22.55
N LYS A 320 -13.47 11.48 22.11
CA LYS A 320 -13.36 11.88 20.70
C LYS A 320 -12.96 10.69 19.83
N THR A 321 -12.05 9.84 20.29
CA THR A 321 -11.67 8.62 19.56
C THR A 321 -12.83 7.64 19.50
N ARG A 322 -13.58 7.47 20.59
CA ARG A 322 -14.77 6.63 20.63
C ARG A 322 -15.80 7.05 19.58
N LEU A 323 -16.00 8.35 19.39
CA LEU A 323 -16.83 8.89 18.30
C LEU A 323 -16.30 8.46 16.92
N VAL A 324 -15.00 8.63 16.65
CA VAL A 324 -14.40 8.23 15.35
C VAL A 324 -14.52 6.73 15.11
N VAL A 325 -14.34 5.90 16.14
CA VAL A 325 -14.52 4.44 16.02
C VAL A 325 -15.96 4.11 15.64
N LYS A 326 -16.96 4.81 16.20
CA LYS A 326 -18.36 4.64 15.77
C LYS A 326 -18.57 4.98 14.30
N GLU A 327 -18.00 6.09 13.83
CA GLU A 327 -18.08 6.46 12.41
C GLU A 327 -17.45 5.41 11.50
N MET A 328 -16.28 4.89 11.90
CA MET A 328 -15.58 3.86 11.15
C MET A 328 -16.37 2.54 11.11
N THR A 329 -16.98 2.13 12.21
CA THR A 329 -17.83 0.93 12.27
C THR A 329 -19.10 1.08 11.43
N ASP A 330 -19.74 2.27 11.46
CA ASP A 330 -20.91 2.56 10.63
C ASP A 330 -20.60 2.45 9.13
N LEU A 331 -19.48 3.06 8.72
CA LEU A 331 -19.02 2.97 7.32
C LEU A 331 -18.62 1.55 6.94
N MET A 332 -17.99 0.79 7.84
CA MET A 332 -17.65 -0.62 7.61
C MET A 332 -18.89 -1.49 7.44
N SER A 333 -19.93 -1.27 8.26
CA SER A 333 -21.23 -1.95 8.11
C SER A 333 -21.86 -1.67 6.75
N LEU A 334 -21.87 -0.40 6.30
CA LEU A 334 -22.37 -0.07 4.97
C LEU A 334 -21.53 -0.70 3.84
N ASP A 335 -20.21 -0.78 3.98
CA ASP A 335 -19.32 -1.44 2.99
C ASP A 335 -19.54 -2.95 2.94
N LEU A 336 -19.84 -3.60 4.06
CA LEU A 336 -20.23 -5.01 4.12
C LEU A 336 -21.54 -5.26 3.36
N VAL A 337 -22.57 -4.44 3.61
CA VAL A 337 -23.86 -4.53 2.89
C VAL A 337 -23.68 -4.28 1.40
N ASP A 338 -22.87 -3.28 1.01
CA ASP A 338 -22.66 -2.94 -0.39
C ASP A 338 -22.02 -4.09 -1.19
N LYS A 339 -21.24 -4.94 -0.51
CA LYS A 339 -20.55 -6.10 -1.08
C LYS A 339 -21.30 -7.42 -0.89
N GLY A 340 -22.44 -7.43 -0.18
CA GLY A 340 -23.17 -8.67 0.15
C GLY A 340 -22.40 -9.59 1.11
N LEU A 341 -21.57 -9.01 1.99
CA LEU A 341 -20.71 -9.76 2.90
C LEU A 341 -21.16 -9.62 4.35
N VAL A 342 -20.93 -10.66 5.14
CA VAL A 342 -21.17 -10.67 6.59
C VAL A 342 -19.91 -11.16 7.34
N THR A 343 -19.82 -10.81 8.62
CA THR A 343 -18.67 -11.14 9.48
C THR A 343 -19.13 -11.62 10.86
N ASP A 344 -18.35 -12.50 11.48
CA ASP A 344 -18.48 -12.94 12.87
C ASP A 344 -17.32 -12.44 13.75
N GLN A 345 -16.35 -11.70 13.21
CA GLN A 345 -15.16 -11.32 13.96
C GLN A 345 -14.68 -9.93 13.61
N ILE A 346 -14.58 -9.08 14.65
CA ILE A 346 -13.98 -7.75 14.53
C ILE A 346 -12.68 -7.69 15.33
N VAL A 347 -11.66 -7.09 14.72
CA VAL A 347 -10.40 -6.74 15.36
C VAL A 347 -10.26 -5.23 15.43
N LEU A 348 -9.94 -4.72 16.62
CA LEU A 348 -9.68 -3.30 16.86
C LEU A 348 -8.24 -3.13 17.33
N THR A 349 -7.51 -2.23 16.68
CA THR A 349 -6.16 -1.84 17.09
C THR A 349 -6.06 -0.33 17.24
N ILE A 350 -5.62 0.11 18.43
CA ILE A 350 -5.45 1.52 18.79
C ILE A 350 -3.97 1.81 19.03
N GLY A 351 -3.43 2.73 18.25
CA GLY A 351 -2.08 3.26 18.41
C GLY A 351 -2.09 4.59 19.16
N TYR A 352 -1.40 4.64 20.28
CA TYR A 352 -1.27 5.84 21.10
C TYR A 352 -0.28 6.86 20.54
N ASP A 353 -0.47 8.12 20.90
CA ASP A 353 0.40 9.23 20.49
C ASP A 353 1.71 9.28 21.31
N ILE A 354 2.75 9.86 20.71
CA ILE A 354 4.05 10.12 21.37
C ILE A 354 3.90 11.09 22.55
N ASP A 355 2.89 11.96 22.50
CA ASP A 355 2.71 13.02 23.49
C ASP A 355 2.42 12.50 24.90
N ASN A 356 1.97 11.24 25.00
CA ASN A 356 1.81 10.54 26.27
C ASN A 356 3.13 10.31 27.03
N LEU A 357 4.27 10.29 26.32
CA LEU A 357 5.59 10.03 26.90
C LEU A 357 6.53 11.25 26.82
N THR A 358 6.23 12.25 25.99
CA THR A 358 7.00 13.50 25.95
C THR A 358 6.53 14.48 27.04
N ASP A 359 5.24 14.52 27.35
CA ASP A 359 4.70 15.29 28.46
C ASP A 359 5.06 14.64 29.82
N LEU A 360 5.78 15.39 30.65
CA LEU A 360 6.21 14.96 31.99
C LEU A 360 5.04 14.59 32.91
N ALA A 361 3.89 15.26 32.79
CA ALA A 361 2.73 14.99 33.63
C ALA A 361 2.07 13.66 33.27
N ARG A 362 1.90 13.39 31.97
CA ARG A 362 1.31 12.14 31.45
C ARG A 362 2.26 10.96 31.62
N ARG A 363 3.55 11.17 31.36
CA ARG A 363 4.59 10.13 31.50
C ARG A 363 4.67 9.58 32.92
N LYS A 364 4.50 10.41 33.95
CA LYS A 364 4.52 9.95 35.35
C LYS A 364 3.34 9.04 35.70
N LYS A 365 2.20 9.23 35.03
CA LYS A 365 0.98 8.42 35.24
C LYS A 365 1.06 7.09 34.49
N TYR A 366 1.68 7.08 33.30
CA TYR A 366 1.79 5.87 32.50
C TYR A 366 2.83 4.89 33.05
N LYS A 367 2.39 3.69 33.43
CA LYS A 367 3.24 2.57 33.90
C LYS A 367 3.23 1.36 32.96
N GLY A 368 2.63 1.50 31.78
CA GLY A 368 2.50 0.40 30.81
C GLY A 368 3.76 0.13 29.99
N ALA A 369 3.67 -0.87 29.12
CA ALA A 369 4.76 -1.26 28.22
C ALA A 369 5.00 -0.19 27.14
N VAL A 370 6.27 0.11 26.87
CA VAL A 370 6.69 1.07 25.84
C VAL A 370 7.34 0.31 24.69
N THR A 371 7.00 0.70 23.47
CA THR A 371 7.64 0.20 22.26
C THR A 371 8.36 1.34 21.54
N THR A 372 9.24 0.99 20.60
CA THR A 372 9.98 1.96 19.80
C THR A 372 9.42 1.97 18.39
N ASP A 373 9.12 3.15 17.86
CA ASP A 373 8.66 3.31 16.49
C ASP A 373 9.81 3.21 15.47
N ARG A 374 9.48 3.28 14.18
CA ARG A 374 10.47 3.23 13.08
C ARG A 374 11.50 4.38 13.13
N TYR A 375 11.15 5.49 13.77
CA TYR A 375 12.01 6.66 13.93
C TYR A 375 12.84 6.61 15.23
N GLY A 376 12.82 5.49 15.95
CA GLY A 376 13.54 5.34 17.22
C GLY A 376 12.86 6.01 18.41
N ARG A 377 11.61 6.49 18.26
CA ARG A 377 10.89 7.21 19.32
C ARG A 377 10.15 6.22 20.20
N LYS A 378 10.10 6.51 21.50
CA LYS A 378 9.35 5.73 22.48
C LYS A 378 7.87 6.09 22.40
N VAL A 379 7.01 5.10 22.25
CA VAL A 379 5.55 5.22 22.25
C VAL A 379 4.92 4.17 23.17
N PRO A 380 3.75 4.44 23.77
CA PRO A 380 3.01 3.40 24.49
C PRO A 380 2.69 2.21 23.56
N LYS A 381 2.73 0.98 24.10
CA LYS A 381 2.34 -0.22 23.35
C LYS A 381 0.89 -0.06 22.88
N HIS A 382 0.61 -0.45 21.64
CA HIS A 382 -0.73 -0.40 21.07
C HIS A 382 -1.72 -1.26 21.88
N ALA A 383 -2.95 -0.78 22.01
CA ALA A 383 -4.05 -1.63 22.43
C ALA A 383 -4.55 -2.42 21.23
N HIS A 384 -4.79 -3.72 21.43
CA HIS A 384 -5.24 -4.63 20.39
C HIS A 384 -6.21 -5.63 21.02
N GLY A 385 -7.33 -5.86 20.36
CA GLY A 385 -8.30 -6.84 20.82
C GLY A 385 -9.17 -7.35 19.68
N THR A 386 -9.76 -8.50 19.95
CA THR A 386 -10.68 -9.21 19.05
C THR A 386 -11.98 -9.46 19.79
N ILE A 387 -13.09 -9.34 19.08
CA ILE A 387 -14.41 -9.78 19.54
C ILE A 387 -15.04 -10.66 18.46
N ASN A 388 -15.59 -11.80 18.89
CA ASN A 388 -16.39 -12.66 18.02
C ASN A 388 -17.86 -12.37 18.30
N LEU A 389 -18.65 -12.28 17.25
CA LEU A 389 -20.09 -12.08 17.26
C LEU A 389 -20.77 -13.45 17.36
N LYS A 390 -21.98 -13.48 17.92
CA LYS A 390 -22.75 -14.73 18.07
C LYS A 390 -23.23 -15.29 16.74
N ARG A 391 -23.43 -14.44 15.75
CA ARG A 391 -23.83 -14.79 14.38
C ARG A 391 -23.05 -13.97 13.38
N GLN A 392 -22.96 -14.48 12.16
CA GLN A 392 -22.51 -13.72 11.00
C GLN A 392 -23.49 -12.57 10.74
N THR A 393 -23.01 -11.32 10.66
CA THR A 393 -23.87 -10.16 10.50
C THR A 393 -23.18 -9.00 9.77
N SER A 394 -24.00 -8.16 9.14
CA SER A 394 -23.64 -6.84 8.59
C SER A 394 -24.42 -5.70 9.28
N SER A 395 -25.25 -6.02 10.28
CA SER A 395 -26.06 -5.05 11.04
C SER A 395 -25.19 -3.98 11.67
N THR A 396 -25.56 -2.72 11.44
CA THR A 396 -24.86 -1.60 12.06
C THR A 396 -24.99 -1.65 13.57
N GLN A 397 -26.19 -1.97 14.09
CA GLN A 397 -26.42 -2.03 15.53
C GLN A 397 -25.54 -3.08 16.20
N MET A 398 -25.56 -4.33 15.72
CA MET A 398 -24.78 -5.42 16.33
C MET A 398 -23.28 -5.16 16.27
N LEU A 399 -22.78 -4.67 15.13
CA LEU A 399 -21.37 -4.33 14.96
C LEU A 399 -20.97 -3.16 15.85
N MET A 400 -21.82 -2.14 15.97
CA MET A 400 -21.57 -0.98 16.82
C MET A 400 -21.45 -1.40 18.28
N ASP A 401 -22.40 -2.18 18.79
CA ASP A 401 -22.44 -2.60 20.18
C ASP A 401 -21.19 -3.43 20.53
N ALA A 402 -20.83 -4.40 19.69
CA ALA A 402 -19.64 -5.23 19.86
C ALA A 402 -18.33 -4.42 19.81
N VAL A 403 -18.19 -3.48 18.87
CA VAL A 403 -16.98 -2.66 18.78
C VAL A 403 -16.88 -1.67 19.93
N MET A 404 -18.00 -1.12 20.41
CA MET A 404 -18.00 -0.23 21.58
C MET A 404 -17.63 -0.97 22.86
N GLU A 405 -18.16 -2.18 23.06
CA GLU A 405 -17.74 -3.05 24.17
C GLU A 405 -16.23 -3.34 24.10
N LEU A 406 -15.75 -3.70 22.91
CA LEU A 406 -14.34 -3.98 22.69
C LEU A 406 -13.47 -2.75 22.99
N TYR A 407 -13.88 -1.57 22.52
CA TYR A 407 -13.20 -0.30 22.75
C TYR A 407 -13.10 0.03 24.23
N ASP A 408 -14.22 -0.01 24.94
CA ASP A 408 -14.29 0.32 26.36
C ASP A 408 -13.48 -0.66 27.23
N ARG A 409 -13.28 -1.90 26.75
CA ARG A 409 -12.46 -2.93 27.39
C ARG A 409 -10.96 -2.78 27.18
N ILE A 410 -10.50 -2.40 25.98
CA ILE A 410 -9.06 -2.46 25.63
C ILE A 410 -8.34 -1.11 25.67
N VAL A 411 -9.07 0.00 25.60
CA VAL A 411 -8.48 1.33 25.44
C VAL A 411 -8.30 2.01 26.79
N ASP A 412 -7.11 2.58 27.01
CA ASP A 412 -6.81 3.34 28.21
C ASP A 412 -7.40 4.76 28.10
N LYS A 413 -8.19 5.15 29.11
CA LYS A 413 -8.92 6.42 29.16
C LYS A 413 -7.99 7.63 29.33
N ASP A 414 -6.81 7.45 29.90
CA ASP A 414 -5.87 8.54 30.18
C ASP A 414 -4.93 8.84 29.00
N LEU A 415 -4.88 7.95 28.00
CA LEU A 415 -3.94 8.05 26.89
C LEU A 415 -4.53 8.75 25.68
N LEU A 416 -3.70 9.58 25.06
CA LEU A 416 -3.97 10.20 23.77
C LEU A 416 -3.76 9.19 22.64
N ILE A 417 -4.66 9.21 21.68
CA ILE A 417 -4.73 8.25 20.58
C ILE A 417 -4.39 8.94 19.27
N ARG A 418 -3.65 8.23 18.40
CA ARG A 418 -3.20 8.76 17.11
C ARG A 418 -3.60 7.90 15.92
N ARG A 419 -3.76 6.59 16.11
CA ARG A 419 -4.04 5.64 15.03
C ARG A 419 -5.16 4.69 15.45
N ILE A 420 -6.06 4.42 14.52
CA ILE A 420 -7.22 3.54 14.71
C ILE A 420 -7.24 2.60 13.52
N ASN A 421 -7.33 1.29 13.76
CA ASN A 421 -7.60 0.30 12.71
C ASN A 421 -8.73 -0.61 13.17
N ILE A 422 -9.73 -0.78 12.32
CA ILE A 422 -10.84 -1.73 12.50
C ILE A 422 -10.81 -2.70 11.34
N THR A 423 -10.91 -3.99 11.63
CA THR A 423 -10.94 -5.04 10.62
C THR A 423 -12.09 -5.99 10.88
N ALA A 424 -12.93 -6.20 9.88
CA ALA A 424 -13.87 -7.31 9.80
C ALA A 424 -13.17 -8.51 9.16
N ASN A 425 -13.06 -9.61 9.90
CA ASN A 425 -12.40 -10.84 9.48
C ASN A 425 -13.43 -11.91 9.08
N LYS A 426 -12.94 -13.03 8.53
CA LYS A 426 -13.75 -14.22 8.21
C LYS A 426 -15.00 -13.87 7.40
N LEU A 427 -14.81 -13.03 6.39
CA LEU A 427 -15.91 -12.59 5.55
C LEU A 427 -16.48 -13.76 4.77
N VAL A 428 -17.80 -13.87 4.79
CA VAL A 428 -18.58 -14.85 4.05
C VAL A 428 -19.66 -14.13 3.25
N ASP A 429 -19.99 -14.69 2.09
CA ASP A 429 -21.09 -14.21 1.26
C ASP A 429 -22.41 -14.49 1.99
N GLU A 430 -23.24 -13.46 2.12
CA GLU A 430 -24.48 -13.53 2.87
C GLU A 430 -25.42 -14.62 2.37
N HIS A 431 -25.43 -14.91 1.06
CA HIS A 431 -26.28 -15.95 0.46
C HIS A 431 -25.80 -17.38 0.75
N THR A 432 -24.53 -17.53 1.17
CA THR A 432 -23.94 -18.84 1.51
C THR A 432 -24.09 -19.18 2.98
N VAL A 433 -24.48 -18.22 3.81
CA VAL A 433 -24.68 -18.44 5.24
C VAL A 433 -25.96 -19.23 5.46
N THR A 434 -25.82 -20.53 5.65
CA THR A 434 -26.77 -21.26 6.47
C THR A 434 -26.55 -20.76 7.89
N ASN A 435 -27.54 -20.10 8.48
CA ASN A 435 -27.55 -19.96 9.93
C ASN A 435 -27.52 -21.41 10.45
N ASP A 436 -26.34 -21.88 10.88
CA ASP A 436 -26.25 -23.09 11.67
C ASP A 436 -27.18 -22.82 12.84
N ASP A 437 -28.33 -23.48 12.84
CA ASP A 437 -29.18 -23.58 14.01
C ASP A 437 -28.26 -24.11 15.10
N ALA A 438 -27.76 -23.21 15.93
CA ALA A 438 -27.00 -23.58 17.11
C ALA A 438 -27.88 -24.61 17.81
N TYR A 439 -27.40 -25.85 17.90
CA TYR A 439 -28.15 -26.93 18.52
C TYR A 439 -28.45 -26.54 19.96
N GLU A 440 -29.64 -25.98 20.19
CA GLU A 440 -30.05 -25.53 21.49
C GLU A 440 -30.63 -26.72 22.24
N GLN A 441 -29.99 -27.05 23.36
CA GLN A 441 -30.56 -28.01 24.29
C GLN A 441 -31.83 -27.41 24.90
N LEU A 442 -32.97 -28.04 24.65
CA LEU A 442 -34.24 -27.60 25.22
C LEU A 442 -34.24 -27.82 26.74
N ASP A 443 -34.37 -26.74 27.50
CA ASP A 443 -34.69 -26.70 28.92
C ASP A 443 -36.22 -26.62 29.17
N PHE A 444 -36.69 -27.31 30.21
CA PHE A 444 -38.11 -27.38 30.58
C PHE A 444 -38.67 -26.08 31.18
N PHE A 445 -37.80 -25.19 31.68
CA PHE A 445 -38.21 -23.95 32.34
C PHE A 445 -38.16 -22.73 31.42
N THR A 446 -37.82 -22.93 30.13
CA THR A 446 -37.76 -21.86 29.13
C THR A 446 -39.09 -21.72 28.39
N ASP A 447 -39.64 -20.51 28.35
CA ASP A 447 -40.82 -20.19 27.55
C ASP A 447 -40.43 -20.04 26.07
N TYR A 448 -40.54 -21.14 25.32
CA TYR A 448 -40.19 -21.17 23.89
C TYR A 448 -41.08 -20.30 23.01
N GLU A 449 -42.33 -20.02 23.41
CA GLU A 449 -43.17 -19.10 22.65
C GLU A 449 -42.66 -17.66 22.78
N ALA A 450 -42.23 -17.26 23.98
CA ALA A 450 -41.58 -15.97 24.20
C ALA A 450 -40.25 -15.87 23.45
N VAL A 451 -39.42 -16.92 23.48
CA VAL A 451 -38.14 -16.96 22.74
C VAL A 451 -38.38 -16.88 21.23
N LYS A 452 -39.38 -17.60 20.70
CA LYS A 452 -39.73 -17.56 19.27
C LYS A 452 -40.21 -16.17 18.85
N LYS A 453 -41.13 -15.56 19.61
CA LYS A 453 -41.57 -14.17 19.36
C LYS A 453 -40.43 -13.18 19.42
N GLN A 454 -39.48 -13.36 20.33
CA GLN A 454 -38.29 -12.52 20.43
C GLN A 454 -37.40 -12.65 19.19
N ARG A 455 -37.18 -13.87 18.69
CA ARG A 455 -36.43 -14.13 17.44
C ARG A 455 -37.12 -13.56 16.21
N GLU A 456 -38.42 -13.77 16.07
CA GLU A 456 -39.20 -13.22 14.95
C GLU A 456 -39.14 -11.69 14.94
N LYS A 457 -39.18 -11.06 16.12
CA LYS A 457 -39.01 -9.61 16.24
C LYS A 457 -37.59 -9.16 15.89
N GLU A 458 -36.58 -9.86 16.38
CA GLU A 458 -35.18 -9.55 16.08
C GLU A 458 -34.89 -9.67 14.58
N GLU A 459 -35.39 -10.72 13.92
CA GLU A 459 -35.20 -10.89 12.47
C GLU A 459 -35.96 -9.81 11.67
N ALA A 460 -37.17 -9.43 12.09
CA ALA A 460 -37.91 -8.33 11.46
C ALA A 460 -37.22 -6.96 11.63
N ASP A 461 -36.61 -6.72 12.79
CA ASP A 461 -35.83 -5.49 13.04
C ASP A 461 -34.55 -5.48 12.18
N LEU A 462 -33.89 -6.62 11.99
CA LEU A 462 -32.71 -6.77 11.11
C LEU A 462 -33.06 -6.56 9.63
N GLU A 463 -34.16 -7.14 9.14
CA GLU A 463 -34.64 -6.91 7.77
C GLU A 463 -34.96 -5.42 7.53
N ARG A 464 -35.57 -4.77 8.52
CA ARG A 464 -35.86 -3.34 8.46
C ARG A 464 -34.58 -2.49 8.41
N GLU A 465 -33.58 -2.84 9.23
CA GLU A 465 -32.27 -2.17 9.21
C GLU A 465 -31.58 -2.35 7.86
N ARG A 466 -31.60 -3.57 7.31
CA ARG A 466 -31.04 -3.88 5.99
C ARG A 466 -31.64 -3.00 4.90
N HIS A 467 -32.97 -2.92 4.82
CA HIS A 467 -33.63 -2.06 3.83
C HIS A 467 -33.26 -0.58 4.00
N MET A 468 -33.06 -0.12 5.23
CA MET A 468 -32.57 1.24 5.49
C MET A 468 -31.12 1.43 5.02
N GLN A 469 -30.24 0.45 5.25
CA GLN A 469 -28.85 0.48 4.78
C GLN A 469 -28.78 0.52 3.24
N GLU A 470 -29.57 -0.33 2.56
CA GLU A 470 -29.68 -0.35 1.09
C GLU A 470 -30.18 1.00 0.55
N ALA A 471 -31.21 1.58 1.16
CA ALA A 471 -31.70 2.91 0.79
C ALA A 471 -30.63 3.99 0.98
N MET A 472 -29.89 3.95 2.08
CA MET A 472 -28.78 4.87 2.35
C MET A 472 -27.65 4.73 1.32
N LEU A 473 -27.28 3.49 0.96
CA LEU A 473 -26.26 3.20 -0.05
C LEU A 473 -26.67 3.74 -1.42
N ASN A 474 -27.92 3.52 -1.83
CA ASN A 474 -28.45 4.01 -3.11
C ASN A 474 -28.38 5.54 -3.21
N ILE A 475 -28.73 6.25 -2.13
CA ILE A 475 -28.65 7.72 -2.07
C ILE A 475 -27.19 8.18 -2.12
N LYS A 476 -26.30 7.53 -1.34
CA LYS A 476 -24.86 7.86 -1.34
C LYS A 476 -24.18 7.60 -2.69
N LYS A 477 -24.55 6.55 -3.41
CA LYS A 477 -24.05 6.26 -4.76
C LYS A 477 -24.50 7.31 -5.77
N LYS A 478 -25.74 7.78 -5.68
CA LYS A 478 -26.31 8.75 -6.62
C LYS A 478 -25.89 10.20 -6.38
N TYR A 479 -25.81 10.62 -5.12
CA TYR A 479 -25.59 12.02 -4.74
C TYR A 479 -24.27 12.29 -4.01
N GLY A 480 -23.45 11.25 -3.84
CA GLY A 480 -22.15 11.32 -3.17
C GLY A 480 -22.19 10.90 -1.70
N LYS A 481 -21.01 10.54 -1.15
CA LYS A 481 -20.87 9.96 0.20
C LYS A 481 -21.39 10.86 1.33
N ASN A 482 -21.35 12.18 1.12
CA ASN A 482 -21.84 13.20 2.07
C ASN A 482 -23.33 13.55 1.91
N ALA A 483 -24.06 12.88 1.01
CA ALA A 483 -25.50 13.14 0.82
C ALA A 483 -26.35 12.78 2.06
N ILE A 484 -25.92 11.75 2.81
CA ILE A 484 -26.54 11.37 4.09
C ILE A 484 -25.45 11.26 5.15
N LEU A 485 -25.63 12.02 6.23
CA LEU A 485 -24.81 11.99 7.42
C LEU A 485 -25.69 11.71 8.65
N LYS A 486 -25.19 10.92 9.59
CA LYS A 486 -25.82 10.74 10.90
C LYS A 486 -25.47 11.92 11.80
N GLY A 487 -26.30 12.21 12.81
CA GLY A 487 -26.07 13.33 13.73
C GLY A 487 -24.69 13.27 14.43
N MET A 488 -24.16 12.06 14.65
CA MET A 488 -22.81 11.87 15.20
C MET A 488 -21.69 12.43 14.30
N ASN A 489 -21.89 12.47 12.97
CA ASN A 489 -20.89 12.98 12.03
C ASN A 489 -20.76 14.51 12.04
N LEU A 490 -21.63 15.20 12.79
CA LEU A 490 -21.63 16.66 12.94
C LEU A 490 -21.09 17.09 14.32
N GLN A 491 -20.75 16.14 15.21
CA GLN A 491 -20.19 16.44 16.52
C GLN A 491 -18.73 16.90 16.42
N GLU A 492 -18.27 17.69 17.38
CA GLU A 492 -16.87 18.11 17.44
C GLU A 492 -15.95 16.90 17.59
N GLY A 493 -14.97 16.78 16.70
CA GLY A 493 -14.04 15.64 16.64
C GLY A 493 -14.44 14.57 15.63
N ALA A 494 -15.65 14.60 15.07
CA ALA A 494 -16.04 13.74 13.96
C ALA A 494 -15.12 13.93 12.74
N THR A 495 -14.90 12.87 11.97
CA THR A 495 -13.99 12.86 10.81
C THR A 495 -14.62 12.32 9.54
N ALA A 496 -15.80 11.69 9.62
CA ALA A 496 -16.45 11.06 8.46
C ALA A 496 -16.68 12.02 7.30
N LYS A 497 -17.14 13.25 7.57
CA LYS A 497 -17.45 14.25 6.54
C LYS A 497 -16.23 14.60 5.67
N ASP A 498 -15.09 14.84 6.31
CA ASP A 498 -13.84 15.18 5.64
C ASP A 498 -13.26 13.97 4.91
N ARG A 499 -13.36 12.78 5.51
CA ARG A 499 -12.91 11.52 4.89
C ARG A 499 -13.71 11.16 3.64
N ASN A 500 -15.01 11.44 3.63
CA ASN A 500 -15.86 11.21 2.47
C ASN A 500 -15.44 12.02 1.24
N ALA A 501 -14.70 13.12 1.43
CA ALA A 501 -14.10 13.94 0.37
C ALA A 501 -12.64 13.54 0.04
N GLN A 502 -12.18 12.39 0.56
CA GLN A 502 -10.82 11.91 0.37
C GLN A 502 -10.78 10.52 -0.30
N ILE A 503 -9.73 10.26 -1.07
CA ILE A 503 -9.36 8.96 -1.61
C ILE A 503 -7.93 8.67 -1.13
N GLY A 504 -7.71 7.50 -0.52
CA GLY A 504 -6.40 7.14 0.05
C GLY A 504 -5.89 8.08 1.16
N GLY A 505 -6.76 8.88 1.79
CA GLY A 505 -6.37 9.89 2.80
C GLY A 505 -5.87 11.23 2.22
N HIS A 506 -6.03 11.41 0.91
CA HIS A 506 -5.73 12.63 0.16
C HIS A 506 -7.02 13.18 -0.46
N LYS A 507 -7.03 14.46 -0.81
CA LYS A 507 -8.21 15.06 -1.46
C LYS A 507 -8.55 14.26 -2.72
N ALA A 508 -9.83 13.91 -2.83
CA ALA A 508 -10.37 13.15 -3.96
C ALA A 508 -10.15 13.90 -5.27
#